data_AF-A0A9P4UZM5-F1
#
_entry.id   AF-A0A9P4UZM5-F1
#
_cell.length_a   1.000
_cell.length_b   1.000
_cell.length_c   1.000
_cell.angle_alpha   90.00
_cell.angle_beta   90.00
_cell.angle_gamma   90.00
#
_symmetry.space_group_name_H-M   'P 1'
#
loop_
_entity.id
_entity.type
_entity.pdbx_description
1 polymer ?
#
loop_
_entity_poly.entity_id
_entity_poly.type
_entity_poly.pdbx_seq_one_letter_code
_entity_poly.pdbx_strand_id
1 'polypeptide(L)'
;MDDTEPPEKMEADPQCEKSPGTPSEDGTPTKRLSLVRSIPFRSLSSRIFGSWRAAPTTDTEVDKPDSREQILTKMRDLEIKEKELEALQAQVKELKSSIKNDTRKYCKDLSTSFAAAFYDKLPRELRFMVYDYFIIDLRDQLGIKYKDSLYYRHEKLNDKIWSDPWGFIWRSNWVGEHVAKEAASYIYSQTTFRLYYATQIEHFFVNKYDIFWLGLDAKSLIRKVETYIHYNRQAKDGYHATNAINLHEDDAIKELREQQISCLEALHNVTPIEGFQLIVLLKSYRWDNALEMNSLKVLEDIGPTLFGLKDAGMKLTVMQVYGYRWDVEDKYAGWIDGTLEEWNMKIAAKREELFPKPVALEEVLEEVEEIEEFVEAQETEETEETEETVDDILEDTVDSRWWESCD
;
A
#
# COMPACT_ATOMS: atom_id res chain seq x y z
N MET A 1 13.46 53.48 -2.94
CA MET A 1 12.13 53.44 -3.58
C MET A 1 12.39 52.79 -4.92
N ASP A 2 12.44 51.46 -4.90
CA ASP A 2 12.64 50.65 -6.08
C ASP A 2 11.35 49.85 -6.25
N ASP A 3 10.56 50.29 -7.23
CA ASP A 3 9.37 49.62 -7.72
C ASP A 3 9.83 48.42 -8.54
N THR A 4 9.57 47.21 -8.02
CA THR A 4 9.72 45.99 -8.81
C THR A 4 8.36 45.33 -8.89
N GLU A 5 7.74 45.46 -10.07
CA GLU A 5 6.48 44.82 -10.46
C GLU A 5 6.58 43.29 -10.38
N PRO A 6 5.47 42.59 -10.07
CA PRO A 6 5.41 41.13 -10.09
C PRO A 6 5.10 40.62 -11.52
N PRO A 7 5.69 39.51 -11.99
CA PRO A 7 5.33 38.97 -13.28
C PRO A 7 4.02 38.18 -13.23
N GLU A 8 3.36 38.28 -14.38
CA GLU A 8 2.03 37.87 -14.78
C GLU A 8 1.65 36.41 -14.53
N LYS A 9 0.36 36.24 -14.27
CA LYS A 9 -0.39 35.00 -14.26
C LYS A 9 -0.43 34.43 -15.69
N MET A 10 0.08 33.20 -15.87
CA MET A 10 -0.23 32.42 -17.06
C MET A 10 -1.57 31.71 -16.87
N GLU A 11 -2.55 32.14 -17.66
CA GLU A 11 -3.82 31.48 -17.87
C GLU A 11 -3.61 30.11 -18.52
N ALA A 12 -4.22 29.10 -17.91
CA ALA A 12 -4.35 27.77 -18.48
C ALA A 12 -5.71 27.70 -19.17
N ASP A 13 -5.71 27.51 -20.49
CA ASP A 13 -6.89 27.01 -21.20
C ASP A 13 -6.77 25.49 -21.43
N PRO A 14 -7.83 24.71 -21.14
CA PRO A 14 -7.87 23.27 -21.31
C PRO A 14 -8.42 22.89 -22.69
N GLN A 15 -8.45 21.57 -22.92
CA GLN A 15 -9.19 20.83 -23.95
C GLN A 15 -8.34 20.27 -25.11
N CYS A 16 -8.01 18.98 -24.96
CA CYS A 16 -8.04 18.06 -26.09
C CYS A 16 -8.81 16.81 -25.66
N GLU A 17 -10.13 16.85 -25.86
CA GLU A 17 -10.95 15.65 -25.96
C GLU A 17 -10.57 14.89 -27.24
N LYS A 18 -10.08 13.66 -27.11
CA LYS A 18 -10.48 12.55 -28.00
C LYS A 18 -10.45 11.25 -27.21
N SER A 19 -11.65 10.69 -27.07
CA SER A 19 -11.99 9.38 -26.54
C SER A 19 -11.30 8.22 -27.28
N PRO A 20 -11.26 7.02 -26.66
CA PRO A 20 -10.27 5.99 -26.92
C PRO A 20 -10.65 5.09 -28.10
N GLY A 21 -9.65 4.80 -28.93
CA GLY A 21 -9.70 3.66 -29.85
C GLY A 21 -9.42 2.37 -29.09
N THR A 22 -10.35 1.43 -29.19
CA THR A 22 -10.19 0.01 -28.84
C THR A 22 -9.24 -0.69 -29.82
N PRO A 23 -8.33 -1.53 -29.32
CA PRO A 23 -7.90 -2.75 -30.00
C PRO A 23 -8.32 -3.95 -29.15
N SER A 24 -9.29 -4.75 -29.58
CA SER A 24 -9.11 -5.92 -30.45
C SER A 24 -8.03 -6.87 -29.94
N GLU A 25 -8.52 -8.07 -29.61
CA GLU A 25 -7.80 -9.30 -29.36
C GLU A 25 -6.83 -9.68 -30.49
N ASP A 26 -5.97 -10.65 -30.16
CA ASP A 26 -5.05 -11.42 -31.00
C ASP A 26 -3.62 -10.91 -31.14
N GLY A 27 -2.72 -11.56 -30.39
CA GLY A 27 -1.28 -11.34 -30.47
C GLY A 27 -0.43 -12.26 -29.59
N THR A 28 -0.56 -13.58 -29.79
CA THR A 28 0.49 -14.61 -29.59
C THR A 28 1.38 -14.58 -28.34
N PRO A 29 1.32 -15.58 -27.44
CA PRO A 29 2.42 -15.84 -26.51
C PRO A 29 3.62 -16.47 -27.25
N THR A 30 4.75 -15.77 -27.20
CA THR A 30 6.06 -16.20 -27.69
C THR A 30 6.46 -17.52 -27.02
N LYS A 31 6.30 -18.63 -27.76
CA LYS A 31 6.78 -19.96 -27.36
C LYS A 31 8.29 -19.92 -27.14
N ARG A 32 8.72 -20.13 -25.90
CA ARG A 32 10.08 -20.54 -25.57
C ARG A 32 10.42 -21.80 -26.35
N LEU A 33 11.49 -21.72 -27.15
CA LEU A 33 12.12 -22.87 -27.81
C LEU A 33 12.77 -23.77 -26.75
N SER A 34 12.02 -24.75 -26.24
CA SER A 34 12.58 -25.92 -25.56
C SER A 34 13.03 -26.93 -26.62
N LEU A 35 14.26 -26.79 -27.09
CA LEU A 35 14.90 -27.73 -28.01
C LEU A 35 15.58 -28.85 -27.20
N VAL A 36 14.77 -29.76 -26.68
CA VAL A 36 15.21 -31.11 -26.25
C VAL A 36 14.16 -32.10 -26.76
N ARG A 37 14.22 -32.39 -28.06
CA ARG A 37 13.57 -33.58 -28.61
C ARG A 37 14.47 -34.76 -28.32
N SER A 38 14.02 -35.61 -27.40
CA SER A 38 14.45 -37.00 -27.30
C SER A 38 14.27 -37.67 -28.66
N ILE A 39 15.37 -38.08 -29.27
CA ILE A 39 15.33 -38.99 -30.43
C ILE A 39 15.08 -40.39 -29.88
N PRO A 40 13.97 -41.05 -30.19
CA PRO A 40 13.76 -42.43 -29.77
C PRO A 40 14.68 -43.35 -30.59
N PHE A 41 15.75 -43.82 -29.95
CA PHE A 41 16.74 -44.77 -30.49
C PHE A 41 16.16 -46.16 -30.88
N ARG A 42 14.84 -46.33 -30.92
CA ARG A 42 14.16 -47.61 -31.21
C ARG A 42 13.76 -47.83 -32.67
N SER A 43 13.98 -46.87 -33.59
CA SER A 43 13.67 -47.06 -35.03
C SER A 43 14.89 -47.28 -35.93
N LEU A 44 16.09 -47.40 -35.36
CA LEU A 44 17.33 -47.70 -36.11
C LEU A 44 17.74 -49.19 -36.06
N SER A 45 17.20 -49.97 -35.12
CA SER A 45 17.49 -51.41 -35.00
C SER A 45 16.78 -52.29 -36.05
N SER A 46 15.69 -51.81 -36.66
CA SER A 46 14.92 -52.56 -37.66
C SER A 46 15.38 -52.34 -39.11
N ARG A 47 16.25 -51.37 -39.38
CA ARG A 47 16.87 -51.15 -40.70
C ARG A 47 18.26 -51.78 -40.86
N ILE A 48 18.93 -52.14 -39.76
CA ILE A 48 20.28 -52.73 -39.79
C ILE A 48 20.23 -54.27 -39.80
N PHE A 49 19.16 -54.89 -39.27
CA PHE A 49 19.03 -56.36 -39.16
C PHE A 49 17.89 -56.98 -39.98
N GLY A 50 17.39 -56.29 -41.00
CA GLY A 50 16.36 -56.79 -41.91
C GLY A 50 16.92 -57.58 -43.10
N SER A 51 16.51 -58.86 -43.19
CA SER A 51 16.68 -59.83 -44.29
C SER A 51 18.09 -60.28 -44.69
N TRP A 52 18.64 -61.23 -43.94
CA TRP A 52 19.57 -62.23 -44.49
C TRP A 52 18.81 -63.53 -44.78
N ARG A 53 18.25 -63.64 -45.99
CA ARG A 53 17.93 -64.94 -46.62
C ARG A 53 18.58 -64.96 -48.01
N ALA A 54 19.61 -65.80 -48.11
CA ALA A 54 20.14 -66.54 -49.25
C ALA A 54 20.18 -65.87 -50.65
N ALA A 55 21.40 -65.59 -51.11
CA ALA A 55 21.81 -65.65 -52.51
C ALA A 55 23.24 -66.23 -52.59
N PRO A 56 23.62 -66.87 -53.71
CA PRO A 56 24.55 -68.02 -53.70
C PRO A 56 26.04 -67.63 -53.69
N THR A 57 26.79 -68.57 -53.13
CA THR A 57 28.25 -68.66 -53.04
C THR A 57 28.95 -68.43 -54.38
N THR A 58 29.84 -67.45 -54.42
CA THR A 58 31.01 -67.45 -55.30
C THR A 58 32.23 -67.40 -54.40
N ASP A 59 32.94 -68.54 -54.34
CA ASP A 59 34.18 -68.70 -53.62
C ASP A 59 35.25 -67.81 -54.25
N THR A 60 35.57 -66.74 -53.54
CA THR A 60 36.88 -66.09 -53.65
C THR A 60 37.45 -66.11 -52.25
N GLU A 61 38.46 -66.95 -52.02
CA GLU A 61 39.33 -66.89 -50.85
C GLU A 61 40.01 -65.52 -50.85
N VAL A 62 39.38 -64.57 -50.18
CA VAL A 62 40.02 -63.38 -49.66
C VAL A 62 40.44 -63.75 -48.25
N ASP A 63 41.75 -63.94 -48.09
CA ASP A 63 42.44 -64.01 -46.80
C ASP A 63 41.88 -62.91 -45.89
N LYS A 64 41.07 -63.29 -44.89
CA LYS A 64 40.43 -62.34 -43.96
C LYS A 64 41.40 -62.12 -42.80
N PRO A 65 42.16 -61.01 -42.77
CA PRO A 65 42.97 -60.70 -41.60
C PRO A 65 42.02 -60.19 -40.52
N ASP A 66 41.89 -60.95 -39.44
CA ASP A 66 41.53 -60.51 -38.10
C ASP A 66 40.49 -59.38 -37.94
N SER A 67 39.31 -59.53 -38.57
CA SER A 67 38.23 -58.54 -38.43
C SER A 67 37.78 -58.37 -36.97
N ARG A 68 37.96 -59.39 -36.13
CA ARG A 68 37.62 -59.36 -34.71
C ARG A 68 38.61 -58.50 -33.91
N GLU A 69 39.91 -58.63 -34.15
CA GLU A 69 40.91 -57.78 -33.51
C GLU A 69 40.78 -56.31 -33.94
N GLN A 70 40.47 -56.06 -35.22
CA GLN A 70 40.18 -54.71 -35.72
C GLN A 70 38.92 -54.09 -35.11
N ILE A 71 37.88 -54.88 -34.84
CA ILE A 71 36.67 -54.43 -34.14
C ILE A 71 36.98 -54.14 -32.67
N LEU A 72 37.75 -55.00 -32.00
CA LEU A 72 38.13 -54.81 -30.60
C LEU A 72 39.03 -53.59 -30.39
N THR A 73 39.96 -53.31 -31.31
CA THR A 73 40.76 -52.09 -31.29
C THR A 73 39.90 -50.85 -31.50
N LYS A 74 38.97 -50.86 -32.47
CA LYS A 74 38.01 -49.76 -32.66
C LYS A 74 37.12 -49.53 -31.45
N MET A 75 36.68 -50.59 -30.75
CA MET A 75 35.90 -50.44 -29.52
C MET A 75 36.72 -49.79 -28.40
N ARG A 76 37.99 -50.19 -28.20
CA ARG A 76 38.88 -49.52 -27.25
C ARG A 76 39.12 -48.07 -27.61
N ASP A 77 39.32 -47.77 -28.89
CA ASP A 77 39.50 -46.39 -29.37
C ASP A 77 38.25 -45.54 -29.14
N LEU A 78 37.05 -46.12 -29.29
CA LEU A 78 35.79 -45.44 -28.98
C LEU A 78 35.64 -45.19 -27.47
N GLU A 79 35.97 -46.15 -26.62
CA GLU A 79 35.97 -45.97 -25.15
C GLU A 79 36.98 -44.90 -24.70
N ILE A 80 38.16 -44.84 -25.32
CA ILE A 80 39.15 -43.80 -25.07
C ILE A 80 38.60 -42.43 -25.49
N LYS A 81 38.00 -42.33 -26.69
CA LYS A 81 37.38 -41.08 -27.18
C LYS A 81 36.18 -40.64 -26.34
N GLU A 82 35.41 -41.58 -25.80
CA GLU A 82 34.30 -41.27 -24.88
C GLU A 82 34.83 -40.64 -23.59
N LYS A 83 35.90 -41.19 -23.00
CA LYS A 83 36.57 -40.58 -21.85
C LYS A 83 37.17 -39.21 -22.15
N GLU A 84 37.76 -39.03 -23.33
CA GLU A 84 38.25 -37.72 -23.79
C GLU A 84 37.12 -36.70 -23.95
N LEU A 85 35.96 -37.11 -24.48
CA LEU A 85 34.77 -36.28 -24.58
C LEU A 85 34.23 -35.87 -23.21
N GLU A 86 34.17 -36.77 -22.25
CA GLU A 86 33.77 -36.46 -20.87
C GLU A 86 34.74 -35.46 -20.21
N ALA A 87 36.06 -35.65 -20.41
CA ALA A 87 37.06 -34.72 -19.92
C ALA A 87 36.93 -33.33 -20.55
N LEU A 88 36.70 -33.24 -21.85
CA LEU A 88 36.45 -31.98 -22.55
C LEU A 88 35.15 -31.31 -22.08
N GLN A 89 34.08 -32.06 -21.84
CA GLN A 89 32.84 -31.51 -21.28
C GLN A 89 33.05 -30.94 -19.88
N ALA A 90 33.84 -31.61 -19.04
CA ALA A 90 34.23 -31.11 -17.73
C ALA A 90 35.03 -29.80 -17.85
N GLN A 91 36.04 -29.75 -18.73
CA GLN A 91 36.83 -28.54 -19.00
C GLN A 91 35.97 -27.39 -19.53
N VAL A 92 35.04 -27.65 -20.44
CA VAL A 92 34.12 -26.61 -20.96
C VAL A 92 33.21 -26.08 -19.83
N LYS A 93 32.72 -26.96 -18.96
CA LYS A 93 31.90 -26.55 -17.81
C LYS A 93 32.70 -25.71 -16.82
N GLU A 94 33.94 -26.10 -16.54
CA GLU A 94 34.87 -25.35 -15.69
C GLU A 94 35.21 -23.99 -16.30
N LEU A 95 35.59 -23.93 -17.58
CA LEU A 95 35.88 -22.69 -18.29
C LEU A 95 34.67 -21.75 -18.30
N LYS A 96 33.46 -22.27 -18.55
CA LYS A 96 32.22 -21.47 -18.47
C LYS A 96 32.01 -20.90 -17.07
N SER A 97 32.28 -21.68 -16.02
CA SER A 97 32.22 -21.21 -14.63
C SER A 97 33.27 -20.11 -14.37
N SER A 98 34.50 -20.31 -14.84
CA SER A 98 35.61 -19.36 -14.72
C SER A 98 35.27 -18.03 -15.40
N ILE A 99 34.88 -18.05 -16.67
CA ILE A 99 34.49 -16.86 -17.43
C ILE A 99 33.34 -16.11 -16.74
N LYS A 100 32.34 -16.84 -16.23
CA LYS A 100 31.22 -16.24 -15.50
C LYS A 100 31.70 -15.54 -14.22
N ASN A 101 32.62 -16.15 -13.47
CA ASN A 101 33.18 -15.56 -12.26
C ASN A 101 34.05 -14.34 -12.56
N ASP A 102 34.90 -14.41 -13.58
CA ASP A 102 35.76 -13.31 -14.00
C ASP A 102 34.94 -12.12 -14.51
N THR A 103 33.91 -12.38 -15.32
CA THR A 103 32.97 -11.36 -15.79
C THR A 103 32.26 -10.70 -14.60
N ARG A 104 31.78 -11.50 -13.65
CA ARG A 104 31.10 -10.98 -12.45
C ARG A 104 32.04 -10.12 -11.62
N LYS A 105 33.29 -10.55 -11.44
CA LYS A 105 34.32 -9.80 -10.71
C LYS A 105 34.62 -8.47 -11.42
N TYR A 106 34.86 -8.50 -12.73
CA TYR A 106 35.09 -7.31 -13.54
C TYR A 106 33.93 -6.31 -13.44
N CYS A 107 32.68 -6.76 -13.60
CA CYS A 107 31.51 -5.89 -13.46
C CYS A 107 31.39 -5.29 -12.05
N LYS A 108 31.70 -6.07 -11.02
CA LYS A 108 31.68 -5.62 -9.63
C LYS A 108 32.74 -4.53 -9.39
N ASP A 109 33.96 -4.75 -9.86
CA ASP A 109 35.08 -3.81 -9.70
C ASP A 109 34.80 -2.49 -10.45
N LEU A 110 34.26 -2.58 -11.68
CA LEU A 110 33.83 -1.41 -12.45
C LEU A 110 32.69 -0.66 -11.76
N SER A 111 31.66 -1.37 -11.31
CA SER A 111 30.51 -0.81 -10.61
C SER A 111 30.92 -0.09 -9.33
N THR A 112 31.80 -0.70 -8.53
CA THR A 112 32.27 -0.11 -7.28
C THR A 112 33.13 1.12 -7.55
N SER A 113 34.00 1.08 -8.56
CA SER A 113 34.83 2.25 -8.95
C SER A 113 33.97 3.41 -9.44
N PHE A 114 32.95 3.12 -10.26
CA PHE A 114 31.99 4.12 -10.71
C PHE A 114 31.18 4.69 -9.55
N ALA A 115 30.65 3.84 -8.67
CA ALA A 115 29.84 4.25 -7.52
C ALA A 115 30.65 5.11 -6.53
N ALA A 116 31.93 4.79 -6.31
CA ALA A 116 32.83 5.62 -5.52
C ALA A 116 33.03 7.00 -6.17
N ALA A 117 33.33 7.05 -7.46
CA ALA A 117 33.47 8.33 -8.17
C ALA A 117 32.16 9.14 -8.18
N PHE A 118 31.02 8.48 -8.31
CA PHE A 118 29.69 9.08 -8.19
C PHE A 118 29.47 9.69 -6.81
N TYR A 119 29.81 8.95 -5.75
CA TYR A 119 29.68 9.41 -4.37
C TYR A 119 30.58 10.62 -4.07
N ASP A 120 31.82 10.59 -4.54
CA ASP A 120 32.82 11.61 -4.22
C ASP A 120 32.64 12.90 -5.04
N LYS A 121 32.19 12.79 -6.30
CA LYS A 121 32.15 13.93 -7.23
C LYS A 121 30.79 14.61 -7.31
N LEU A 122 29.71 13.87 -7.12
CA LEU A 122 28.37 14.40 -7.31
C LEU A 122 27.85 14.97 -5.99
N PRO A 123 27.32 16.21 -5.94
CA PRO A 123 26.64 16.74 -4.76
C PRO A 123 25.51 15.81 -4.28
N ARG A 124 25.29 15.79 -2.97
CA ARG A 124 24.33 14.87 -2.32
C ARG A 124 22.93 14.99 -2.90
N GLU A 125 22.48 16.20 -3.22
CA GLU A 125 21.16 16.50 -3.76
C GLU A 125 20.96 15.86 -5.13
N LEU A 126 21.99 15.87 -5.99
CA LEU A 126 21.94 15.22 -7.28
C LEU A 126 22.02 13.68 -7.15
N ARG A 127 22.70 13.17 -6.12
CA ARG A 127 22.66 11.72 -5.82
C ARG A 127 21.27 11.27 -5.41
N PHE A 128 20.54 12.10 -4.66
CA PHE A 128 19.16 11.81 -4.26
C PHE A 128 18.21 11.71 -5.45
N MET A 129 18.37 12.54 -6.48
CA MET A 129 17.59 12.40 -7.72
C MET A 129 17.83 11.05 -8.41
N VAL A 130 19.06 10.55 -8.37
CA VAL A 130 19.40 9.23 -8.91
C VAL A 130 18.77 8.12 -8.05
N TYR A 131 18.74 8.28 -6.72
CA TYR A 131 18.05 7.35 -5.84
C TYR A 131 16.54 7.35 -6.06
N ASP A 132 15.92 8.51 -6.30
CA ASP A 132 14.50 8.61 -6.64
C ASP A 132 14.16 7.80 -7.89
N TYR A 133 15.02 7.87 -8.91
CA TYR A 133 14.87 7.06 -10.12
C TYR A 133 14.85 5.55 -9.79
N PHE A 134 15.77 5.06 -8.95
CA PHE A 134 15.79 3.66 -8.52
C PHE A 134 14.58 3.27 -7.65
N ILE A 135 14.05 4.20 -6.84
CA ILE A 135 12.86 3.96 -6.01
C ILE A 135 11.62 3.78 -6.88
N ILE A 136 11.48 4.53 -7.97
CA ILE A 136 10.33 4.43 -8.88
C ILE A 136 10.22 3.03 -9.45
N ASP A 137 11.32 2.48 -9.97
CA ASP A 137 11.37 1.12 -10.51
C ASP A 137 11.05 0.08 -9.42
N LEU A 138 11.60 0.25 -8.20
CA LEU A 138 11.29 -0.63 -7.08
C LEU A 138 9.79 -0.60 -6.74
N ARG A 139 9.17 0.58 -6.70
CA ARG A 139 7.74 0.72 -6.42
C ARG A 139 6.88 0.06 -7.49
N ASP A 140 7.20 0.26 -8.76
CA ASP A 140 6.48 -0.37 -9.88
C ASP A 140 6.54 -1.91 -9.79
N GLN A 141 7.72 -2.47 -9.51
CA GLN A 141 7.88 -3.91 -9.35
C GLN A 141 7.12 -4.50 -8.16
N LEU A 142 6.89 -3.69 -7.11
CA LEU A 142 6.08 -4.07 -5.96
C LEU A 142 4.57 -3.91 -6.25
N GLY A 143 4.20 -3.26 -7.36
CA GLY A 143 2.81 -2.92 -7.69
C GLY A 143 2.28 -1.77 -6.83
N ILE A 144 3.16 -0.84 -6.46
CA ILE A 144 2.90 0.31 -5.60
C ILE A 144 3.00 1.56 -6.49
N LYS A 145 1.96 2.41 -6.50
CA LYS A 145 1.96 3.61 -7.34
C LYS A 145 2.87 4.69 -6.77
N TYR A 146 3.16 5.71 -7.58
CA TYR A 146 3.90 6.88 -7.13
C TYR A 146 3.16 7.57 -5.96
N LYS A 147 3.90 7.88 -4.88
CA LYS A 147 3.41 8.40 -3.59
C LYS A 147 2.61 7.42 -2.70
N ASP A 148 2.34 6.20 -3.16
CA ASP A 148 1.73 5.20 -2.29
C ASP A 148 2.69 4.81 -1.16
N SER A 149 2.11 4.54 0.00
CA SER A 149 2.84 4.04 1.17
C SER A 149 3.36 2.62 0.92
N LEU A 150 4.60 2.37 1.34
CA LEU A 150 5.20 1.05 1.29
C LEU A 150 4.72 0.22 2.48
N TYR A 151 4.08 -0.91 2.21
CA TYR A 151 3.67 -1.83 3.28
C TYR A 151 4.87 -2.39 4.01
N TYR A 152 4.82 -2.33 5.34
CA TYR A 152 5.80 -2.99 6.17
C TYR A 152 5.80 -4.49 5.92
N ARG A 153 7.00 -5.05 5.66
CA ARG A 153 7.21 -6.44 5.24
C ARG A 153 6.33 -6.85 4.05
N HIS A 154 6.24 -5.99 3.05
CA HIS A 154 5.65 -6.38 1.77
C HIS A 154 6.32 -7.67 1.30
N GLU A 155 5.55 -8.75 1.08
CA GLU A 155 6.07 -10.10 0.87
C GLU A 155 7.09 -10.15 -0.28
N LYS A 156 6.85 -9.35 -1.31
CA LYS A 156 7.72 -9.22 -2.48
C LYS A 156 8.97 -8.36 -2.24
N LEU A 157 9.08 -7.63 -1.13
CA LEU A 157 10.15 -6.65 -0.93
C LEU A 157 11.53 -7.31 -0.87
N ASN A 158 11.67 -8.34 -0.03
CA ASN A 158 12.93 -9.09 0.05
C ASN A 158 13.25 -9.78 -1.27
N ASP A 159 12.25 -10.43 -1.89
CA ASP A 159 12.44 -11.07 -3.17
C ASP A 159 12.88 -10.05 -4.22
N LYS A 160 12.25 -8.88 -4.32
CA LYS A 160 12.62 -7.87 -5.32
C LYS A 160 13.97 -7.23 -5.01
N ILE A 161 14.24 -6.77 -3.79
CA ILE A 161 15.53 -6.16 -3.45
C ILE A 161 16.70 -7.14 -3.68
N TRP A 162 16.55 -8.41 -3.32
CA TRP A 162 17.66 -9.36 -3.29
C TRP A 162 17.71 -10.31 -4.50
N SER A 163 16.61 -10.54 -5.21
CA SER A 163 16.59 -11.35 -6.43
C SER A 163 16.64 -10.54 -7.73
N ASP A 164 16.25 -9.26 -7.72
CA ASP A 164 16.25 -8.43 -8.92
C ASP A 164 17.68 -8.01 -9.32
N PRO A 165 18.06 -8.13 -10.62
CA PRO A 165 19.26 -7.48 -11.14
C PRO A 165 19.36 -5.98 -10.82
N TRP A 166 18.25 -5.25 -10.69
CA TRP A 166 18.25 -3.81 -10.42
C TRP A 166 18.38 -3.45 -8.93
N GLY A 167 18.23 -4.41 -8.01
CA GLY A 167 18.48 -4.21 -6.58
C GLY A 167 19.97 -4.05 -6.22
N PHE A 168 20.85 -3.83 -7.20
CA PHE A 168 22.31 -3.75 -6.99
C PHE A 168 22.72 -2.56 -6.11
N ILE A 169 21.96 -1.45 -6.13
CA ILE A 169 22.29 -0.25 -5.36
C ILE A 169 22.20 -0.49 -3.84
N TRP A 170 21.44 -1.48 -3.40
CA TRP A 170 21.34 -1.90 -2.00
C TRP A 170 22.44 -2.88 -1.58
N ARG A 171 23.22 -3.39 -2.54
CA ARG A 171 24.23 -4.41 -2.30
C ARG A 171 25.58 -3.75 -2.08
N SER A 172 26.01 -3.67 -0.82
CA SER A 172 27.28 -3.06 -0.43
C SER A 172 28.49 -3.64 -1.18
N ASN A 173 28.45 -4.91 -1.56
CA ASN A 173 29.51 -5.53 -2.36
C ASN A 173 29.53 -5.08 -3.82
N TRP A 174 28.48 -4.48 -4.39
CA TRP A 174 28.46 -4.01 -5.79
C TRP A 174 28.73 -2.52 -5.95
N VAL A 175 28.26 -1.71 -5.00
CA VAL A 175 28.34 -0.24 -5.08
C VAL A 175 29.20 0.38 -3.97
N GLY A 176 29.70 -0.43 -3.05
CA GLY A 176 30.37 0.04 -1.84
C GLY A 176 29.40 0.29 -0.69
N GLU A 177 29.91 0.18 0.54
CA GLU A 177 29.09 0.28 1.75
C GLU A 177 28.50 1.69 1.95
N HIS A 178 29.27 2.74 1.68
CA HIS A 178 28.82 4.12 1.84
C HIS A 178 27.63 4.46 0.93
N VAL A 179 27.72 4.08 -0.35
CA VAL A 179 26.65 4.33 -1.33
C VAL A 179 25.40 3.54 -0.98
N ALA A 180 25.54 2.25 -0.65
CA ALA A 180 24.41 1.41 -0.26
C ALA A 180 23.70 1.95 0.99
N LYS A 181 24.47 2.35 2.01
CA LYS A 181 23.92 2.94 3.25
C LYS A 181 23.25 4.29 2.99
N GLU A 182 23.85 5.17 2.20
CA GLU A 182 23.26 6.48 1.89
C GLU A 182 21.94 6.32 1.13
N ALA A 183 21.93 5.48 0.09
CA ALA A 183 20.72 5.21 -0.66
C ALA A 183 19.63 4.64 0.24
N ALA A 184 19.95 3.64 1.09
CA ALA A 184 18.95 2.99 1.93
C ALA A 184 18.42 3.95 3.00
N SER A 185 19.30 4.80 3.55
CA SER A 185 18.93 5.88 4.47
C SER A 185 17.99 6.88 3.79
N TYR A 186 18.27 7.22 2.54
CA TYR A 186 17.41 8.08 1.74
C TYR A 186 16.01 7.47 1.56
N ILE A 187 15.91 6.18 1.19
CA ILE A 187 14.62 5.48 1.11
C ILE A 187 13.85 5.58 2.42
N TYR A 188 14.49 5.24 3.54
CA TYR A 188 13.84 5.29 4.85
C TYR A 188 13.27 6.68 5.15
N SER A 189 14.02 7.73 4.80
CA SER A 189 13.61 9.11 5.05
C SER A 189 12.48 9.61 4.16
N GLN A 190 12.39 9.13 2.92
CA GLN A 190 11.41 9.60 1.92
C GLN A 190 10.14 8.73 1.85
N THR A 191 10.18 7.53 2.41
CA THR A 191 9.09 6.57 2.25
C THR A 191 8.10 6.65 3.40
N THR A 192 6.83 6.81 3.07
CA THR A 192 5.74 6.52 4.01
C THR A 192 5.65 5.02 4.21
N PHE A 193 5.88 4.54 5.44
CA PHE A 193 5.70 3.13 5.76
C PHE A 193 4.29 2.88 6.31
N ARG A 194 3.56 1.94 5.70
CA ARG A 194 2.21 1.57 6.10
C ARG A 194 2.21 0.29 6.92
N LEU A 195 1.72 0.39 8.15
CA LEU A 195 1.52 -0.70 9.10
C LEU A 195 0.05 -1.11 9.09
N TYR A 196 -0.23 -2.40 8.93
CA TYR A 196 -1.58 -2.94 8.97
C TYR A 196 -2.18 -2.96 10.38
N TYR A 197 -1.36 -2.91 11.42
CA TYR A 197 -1.80 -2.85 12.81
C TYR A 197 -0.87 -1.97 13.62
N ALA A 198 -1.42 -1.19 14.55
CA ALA A 198 -0.63 -0.42 15.53
C ALA A 198 0.40 -1.29 16.27
N THR A 199 0.06 -2.54 16.56
CA THR A 199 0.95 -3.49 17.24
C THR A 199 2.25 -3.77 16.49
N GLN A 200 2.30 -3.49 15.17
CA GLN A 200 3.53 -3.63 14.38
C GLN A 200 4.53 -2.50 14.64
N ILE A 201 4.13 -1.39 15.27
CA ILE A 201 5.02 -0.27 15.61
C ILE A 201 6.18 -0.76 16.48
N GLU A 202 5.88 -1.55 17.51
CA GLU A 202 6.90 -2.08 18.41
C GLU A 202 7.92 -2.91 17.63
N HIS A 203 7.47 -3.83 16.78
CA HIS A 203 8.40 -4.61 15.98
C HIS A 203 9.17 -3.74 14.96
N PHE A 204 8.55 -2.70 14.42
CA PHE A 204 9.19 -1.88 13.40
C PHE A 204 10.26 -0.92 13.97
N PHE A 205 10.04 -0.41 15.19
CA PHE A 205 10.90 0.59 15.82
C PHE A 205 11.71 0.07 17.02
N VAL A 206 11.23 -0.93 17.74
CA VAL A 206 11.92 -1.50 18.93
C VAL A 206 12.87 -2.61 18.53
N ASN A 207 12.44 -3.51 17.64
CA ASN A 207 13.37 -4.49 17.06
C ASN A 207 14.22 -3.76 16.01
N LYS A 208 15.56 -3.86 16.10
CA LYS A 208 16.53 -3.26 15.16
C LYS A 208 16.43 -3.90 13.76
N TYR A 209 15.28 -3.76 13.12
CA TYR A 209 14.96 -4.41 11.87
C TYR A 209 15.32 -3.50 10.70
N ASP A 210 16.51 -3.73 10.15
CA ASP A 210 16.95 -3.13 8.90
C ASP A 210 16.51 -4.01 7.71
N ILE A 211 15.57 -3.49 6.91
CA ILE A 211 15.02 -4.13 5.71
C ILE A 211 16.11 -4.37 4.67
N PHE A 212 17.14 -3.51 4.64
CA PHE A 212 18.25 -3.59 3.70
C PHE A 212 19.45 -4.38 4.27
N TRP A 213 19.41 -4.81 5.53
CA TRP A 213 20.49 -5.60 6.16
C TRP A 213 21.87 -4.92 6.06
N LEU A 214 21.91 -3.59 6.09
CA LEU A 214 23.10 -2.75 6.04
C LEU A 214 23.55 -2.25 7.43
N GLY A 215 22.84 -2.64 8.49
CA GLY A 215 23.10 -2.20 9.86
C GLY A 215 22.65 -0.76 10.11
N LEU A 216 21.64 -0.29 9.38
CA LEU A 216 21.03 1.02 9.60
C LEU A 216 20.07 1.00 10.79
N ASP A 217 20.09 2.06 11.58
CA ASP A 217 19.08 2.28 12.61
C ASP A 217 17.83 2.90 11.97
N ALA A 218 16.94 2.04 11.47
CA ALA A 218 15.71 2.46 10.77
C ALA A 218 14.86 3.44 11.60
N LYS A 219 14.83 3.28 12.92
CA LYS A 219 14.12 4.17 13.85
C LYS A 219 14.59 5.61 13.76
N SER A 220 15.87 5.82 13.49
CA SER A 220 16.45 7.16 13.35
C SER A 220 16.20 7.81 11.99
N LEU A 221 15.85 7.01 10.99
CA LEU A 221 15.79 7.41 9.59
C LEU A 221 14.36 7.61 9.09
N ILE A 222 13.42 6.81 9.59
CA ILE A 222 12.01 6.89 9.19
C ILE A 222 11.40 8.18 9.74
N ARG A 223 10.72 8.90 8.85
CA ARG A 223 10.06 10.17 9.19
C ARG A 223 8.55 10.14 9.04
N LYS A 224 8.01 9.10 8.41
CA LYS A 224 6.58 9.03 8.11
C LYS A 224 6.04 7.62 8.21
N VAL A 225 5.06 7.44 9.08
CA VAL A 225 4.34 6.19 9.28
C VAL A 225 2.85 6.40 9.15
N GLU A 226 2.21 5.42 8.53
CA GLU A 226 0.77 5.31 8.43
C GLU A 226 0.36 4.00 9.09
N THR A 227 -0.58 4.02 10.03
CA THR A 227 -0.93 2.82 10.80
C THR A 227 -2.44 2.67 10.92
N TYR A 228 -2.93 1.44 10.75
CA TYR A 228 -4.34 1.16 11.00
C TYR A 228 -4.59 0.83 12.47
N ILE A 229 -5.58 1.52 13.04
CA ILE A 229 -6.16 1.19 14.35
C ILE A 229 -7.49 0.50 14.08
N HIS A 230 -7.55 -0.81 14.34
CA HIS A 230 -8.76 -1.61 14.16
C HIS A 230 -9.48 -1.72 15.48
N TYR A 231 -10.81 -1.64 15.51
CA TYR A 231 -11.63 -1.75 16.73
C TYR A 231 -11.68 -3.16 17.35
N ASN A 232 -11.74 -4.22 16.54
CA ASN A 232 -11.86 -5.60 17.06
C ASN A 232 -11.03 -6.61 16.28
N ARG A 233 -10.02 -6.17 15.51
CA ARG A 233 -9.23 -7.06 14.67
C ARG A 233 -7.78 -7.07 15.11
N GLN A 234 -7.26 -8.25 15.40
CA GLN A 234 -5.88 -8.46 15.85
C GLN A 234 -5.14 -9.41 14.91
N ALA A 235 -3.85 -9.18 14.71
CA ALA A 235 -2.98 -10.14 14.03
C ALA A 235 -2.70 -11.35 14.96
N LYS A 236 -2.95 -12.58 14.50
CA LYS A 236 -2.76 -13.80 15.31
C LYS A 236 -1.31 -14.02 15.77
N ASP A 237 -0.36 -13.62 14.94
CA ASP A 237 1.07 -13.69 15.23
C ASP A 237 1.67 -12.32 15.54
N GLY A 238 0.84 -11.27 15.64
CA GLY A 238 1.30 -9.89 15.85
C GLY A 238 1.90 -9.20 14.62
N TYR A 239 2.08 -9.91 13.48
CA TYR A 239 2.89 -9.40 12.36
C TYR A 239 2.22 -9.50 10.99
N HIS A 240 1.36 -10.50 10.74
CA HIS A 240 0.84 -10.77 9.39
C HIS A 240 -0.64 -10.41 9.24
N ALA A 241 -0.95 -9.58 8.24
CA ALA A 241 -2.33 -9.19 7.91
C ALA A 241 -3.20 -10.37 7.47
N THR A 242 -2.60 -11.37 6.84
CA THR A 242 -3.26 -12.60 6.38
C THR A 242 -3.72 -13.49 7.52
N ASN A 243 -3.06 -13.41 8.69
CA ASN A 243 -3.36 -14.24 9.86
C ASN A 243 -4.25 -13.51 10.88
N ALA A 244 -5.01 -12.51 10.49
CA ALA A 244 -5.80 -11.73 11.45
C ALA A 244 -7.11 -12.40 11.84
N ILE A 245 -7.48 -12.26 13.11
CA ILE A 245 -8.73 -12.76 13.69
C ILE A 245 -9.60 -11.59 14.14
N ASN A 246 -10.91 -11.78 14.07
CA ASN A 246 -11.87 -10.85 14.66
C ASN A 246 -12.14 -11.29 16.10
N LEU A 247 -12.11 -10.31 16.99
CA LEU A 247 -12.46 -10.43 18.39
C LEU A 247 -13.93 -10.02 18.55
N HIS A 248 -14.61 -10.72 19.45
CA HIS A 248 -16.03 -10.51 19.74
C HIS A 248 -16.30 -10.33 21.23
N GLU A 249 -15.36 -10.71 22.08
CA GLU A 249 -15.44 -10.57 23.53
C GLU A 249 -14.93 -9.19 23.93
N ASP A 250 -15.69 -8.48 24.77
CA ASP A 250 -15.37 -7.11 25.19
C ASP A 250 -14.02 -7.02 25.90
N ASP A 251 -13.69 -8.00 26.76
CA ASP A 251 -12.41 -8.08 27.45
C ASP A 251 -11.25 -8.19 26.46
N ALA A 252 -11.36 -9.05 25.45
CA ALA A 252 -10.35 -9.21 24.42
C ALA A 252 -10.21 -7.95 23.54
N ILE A 253 -11.33 -7.28 23.25
CA ILE A 253 -11.33 -6.01 22.51
C ILE A 253 -10.62 -4.92 23.32
N LYS A 254 -10.86 -4.88 24.64
CA LYS A 254 -10.22 -3.94 25.57
C LYS A 254 -8.71 -4.21 25.67
N GLU A 255 -8.30 -5.46 25.84
CA GLU A 255 -6.87 -5.83 25.81
C GLU A 255 -6.21 -5.41 24.49
N LEU A 256 -6.89 -5.59 23.36
CA LEU A 256 -6.42 -5.09 22.07
C LEU A 256 -6.29 -3.56 22.03
N ARG A 257 -7.24 -2.81 22.62
CA ARG A 257 -7.14 -1.33 22.73
C ARG A 257 -5.89 -0.95 23.50
N GLU A 258 -5.71 -1.53 24.69
CA GLU A 258 -4.57 -1.25 25.59
C GLU A 258 -3.25 -1.56 24.90
N GLN A 259 -3.17 -2.68 24.17
CA GLN A 259 -1.98 -3.03 23.39
C GLN A 259 -1.71 -2.02 22.27
N GLN A 260 -2.74 -1.59 21.53
CA GLN A 260 -2.58 -0.61 20.45
C GLN A 260 -2.14 0.75 21.00
N ILE A 261 -2.68 1.19 22.13
CA ILE A 261 -2.28 2.40 22.85
C ILE A 261 -0.81 2.31 23.27
N SER A 262 -0.40 1.23 23.94
CA SER A 262 0.98 1.03 24.36
C SER A 262 1.97 1.06 23.18
N CYS A 263 1.60 0.48 22.04
CA CYS A 263 2.40 0.56 20.83
C CYS A 263 2.49 1.97 20.23
N LEU A 264 1.43 2.78 20.33
CA LEU A 264 1.49 4.20 19.95
C LEU A 264 2.39 4.97 20.91
N GLU A 265 2.30 4.73 22.22
CA GLU A 265 3.18 5.35 23.22
C GLU A 265 4.66 5.04 22.98
N ALA A 266 4.99 3.86 22.44
CA ALA A 266 6.36 3.51 22.09
C ALA A 266 6.99 4.50 21.08
N LEU A 267 6.17 5.23 20.30
CA LEU A 267 6.64 6.27 19.38
C LEU A 267 7.27 7.47 20.09
N HIS A 268 7.00 7.70 21.38
CA HIS A 268 7.71 8.71 22.18
C HIS A 268 9.23 8.49 22.20
N ASN A 269 9.66 7.26 21.99
CA ASN A 269 11.06 6.91 21.99
C ASN A 269 11.74 7.13 20.63
N VAL A 270 11.01 7.49 19.57
CA VAL A 270 11.59 7.74 18.22
C VAL A 270 12.51 8.95 18.24
N THR A 271 13.61 8.91 17.48
CA THR A 271 14.62 9.97 17.50
C THR A 271 15.04 10.40 16.10
N PRO A 272 14.94 11.68 15.74
CA PRO A 272 14.11 12.71 16.38
C PRO A 272 12.61 12.42 16.29
N ILE A 273 11.91 12.75 17.36
CA ILE A 273 10.44 12.77 17.42
C ILE A 273 9.86 14.00 16.72
N GLU A 274 10.55 15.14 16.83
CA GLU A 274 10.12 16.39 16.23
C GLU A 274 10.02 16.29 14.70
N GLY A 275 8.87 16.67 14.16
CA GLY A 275 8.59 16.63 12.73
C GLY A 275 8.32 15.23 12.16
N PHE A 276 8.37 14.17 12.98
CA PHE A 276 7.92 12.84 12.58
C PHE A 276 6.42 12.88 12.27
N GLN A 277 6.02 12.31 11.14
CA GLN A 277 4.64 12.27 10.67
C GLN A 277 3.99 10.92 10.98
N LEU A 278 2.92 10.94 11.78
CA LEU A 278 2.09 9.77 12.04
C LEU A 278 0.69 10.00 11.46
N ILE A 279 0.29 9.12 10.56
CA ILE A 279 -1.06 9.07 9.98
C ILE A 279 -1.79 7.88 10.61
N VAL A 280 -2.83 8.18 11.37
CA VAL A 280 -3.69 7.19 12.02
C VAL A 280 -4.87 6.92 11.12
N LEU A 281 -5.03 5.66 10.71
CA LEU A 281 -6.13 5.22 9.86
C LEU A 281 -7.13 4.42 10.68
N LEU A 282 -8.37 4.90 10.71
CA LEU A 282 -9.48 4.18 11.33
C LEU A 282 -10.29 3.49 10.25
N LYS A 283 -10.68 2.23 10.48
CA LYS A 283 -11.49 1.49 9.52
C LYS A 283 -12.98 1.60 9.87
N SER A 284 -13.80 2.04 8.93
CA SER A 284 -15.27 2.08 9.02
C SER A 284 -15.89 1.76 7.65
N TYR A 285 -17.22 1.81 7.55
CA TYR A 285 -17.97 1.83 6.30
C TYR A 285 -18.85 3.08 6.27
N ARG A 286 -18.96 3.73 5.09
CA ARG A 286 -19.65 5.02 4.93
C ARG A 286 -21.12 5.02 5.36
N TRP A 287 -21.75 3.85 5.34
CA TRP A 287 -23.19 3.68 5.51
C TRP A 287 -23.56 2.91 6.78
N ASP A 288 -22.57 2.64 7.64
CA ASP A 288 -22.77 1.83 8.85
C ASP A 288 -22.49 2.68 10.09
N ASN A 289 -23.57 3.27 10.63
CA ASN A 289 -23.51 4.11 11.83
C ASN A 289 -22.96 3.35 13.04
N ALA A 290 -23.17 2.03 13.15
CA ALA A 290 -22.64 1.24 14.26
C ALA A 290 -21.11 1.10 14.17
N LEU A 291 -20.57 0.90 12.96
CA LEU A 291 -19.12 0.86 12.75
C LEU A 291 -18.47 2.24 12.84
N GLU A 292 -19.18 3.29 12.44
CA GLU A 292 -18.73 4.66 12.71
C GLU A 292 -18.68 4.95 14.22
N MET A 293 -19.68 4.50 14.98
CA MET A 293 -19.66 4.63 16.44
C MET A 293 -18.48 3.89 17.07
N ASN A 294 -18.18 2.68 16.59
CA ASN A 294 -16.98 1.97 17.05
C ASN A 294 -15.69 2.74 16.72
N SER A 295 -15.63 3.43 15.58
CA SER A 295 -14.48 4.27 15.21
C SER A 295 -14.31 5.47 16.15
N LEU A 296 -15.41 6.13 16.53
CA LEU A 296 -15.35 7.23 17.51
C LEU A 296 -14.97 6.74 18.92
N LYS A 297 -15.39 5.54 19.36
CA LYS A 297 -14.92 4.95 20.62
C LYS A 297 -13.41 4.75 20.60
N VAL A 298 -12.88 4.23 19.48
CA VAL A 298 -11.43 4.10 19.30
C VAL A 298 -10.74 5.47 19.33
N LEU A 299 -11.32 6.51 18.74
CA LEU A 299 -10.79 7.87 18.79
C LEU A 299 -10.75 8.44 20.21
N GLU A 300 -11.78 8.17 21.01
CA GLU A 300 -11.84 8.55 22.42
C GLU A 300 -10.72 7.86 23.20
N ASP A 301 -10.55 6.54 23.00
CA ASP A 301 -9.54 5.74 23.70
C ASP A 301 -8.10 6.18 23.37
N ILE A 302 -7.79 6.43 22.10
CA ILE A 302 -6.42 6.78 21.67
C ILE A 302 -6.11 8.28 21.81
N GLY A 303 -7.13 9.12 21.98
CA GLY A 303 -7.01 10.58 22.01
C GLY A 303 -5.89 11.07 22.92
N PRO A 304 -5.88 10.73 24.22
CA PRO A 304 -4.83 11.16 25.16
C PRO A 304 -3.41 10.85 24.67
N THR A 305 -3.18 9.66 24.11
CA THR A 305 -1.88 9.26 23.58
C THR A 305 -1.50 10.07 22.34
N LEU A 306 -2.45 10.34 21.44
CA LEU A 306 -2.20 11.19 20.27
C LEU A 306 -1.84 12.62 20.69
N PHE A 307 -2.55 13.22 21.65
CA PHE A 307 -2.19 14.54 22.16
C PHE A 307 -0.80 14.54 22.82
N GLY A 308 -0.45 13.51 23.60
CA GLY A 308 0.89 13.36 24.14
C GLY A 308 1.98 13.34 23.06
N LEU A 309 1.76 12.59 21.96
CA LEU A 309 2.70 12.55 20.83
C LEU A 309 2.79 13.88 20.07
N LYS A 310 1.66 14.57 19.90
CA LYS A 310 1.60 15.93 19.32
C LYS A 310 2.43 16.91 20.15
N ASP A 311 2.23 16.92 21.46
CA ASP A 311 2.93 17.81 22.39
C ASP A 311 4.44 17.52 22.43
N ALA A 312 4.83 16.27 22.16
CA ALA A 312 6.23 15.89 21.98
C ALA A 312 6.83 16.33 20.62
N GLY A 313 6.04 16.95 19.74
CA GLY A 313 6.48 17.53 18.46
C GLY A 313 6.19 16.67 17.22
N MET A 314 5.42 15.58 17.33
CA MET A 314 4.98 14.81 16.16
C MET A 314 3.90 15.56 15.37
N LYS A 315 3.95 15.41 14.04
CA LYS A 315 2.88 15.85 13.13
C LYS A 315 1.87 14.72 12.98
N LEU A 316 0.66 14.94 13.47
CA LEU A 316 -0.38 13.92 13.48
C LEU A 316 -1.46 14.22 12.45
N THR A 317 -1.99 13.17 11.85
CA THR A 317 -3.19 13.23 11.01
C THR A 317 -4.04 12.02 11.30
N VAL A 318 -5.35 12.21 11.43
CA VAL A 318 -6.30 11.15 11.71
C VAL A 318 -7.29 11.06 10.56
N MET A 319 -7.29 9.94 9.86
CA MET A 319 -8.10 9.74 8.66
C MET A 319 -9.01 8.52 8.82
N GLN A 320 -10.09 8.52 8.06
CA GLN A 320 -11.02 7.40 7.97
C GLN A 320 -10.77 6.61 6.68
N VAL A 321 -10.76 5.29 6.76
CA VAL A 321 -10.65 4.38 5.62
C VAL A 321 -11.92 3.56 5.48
N TYR A 322 -12.44 3.50 4.26
CA TYR A 322 -13.71 2.86 3.92
C TYR A 322 -13.53 1.68 2.99
N GLY A 323 -13.69 0.45 3.51
CA GLY A 323 -13.64 -0.79 2.71
C GLY A 323 -12.27 -1.12 2.09
N TYR A 324 -11.76 -0.28 1.19
CA TYR A 324 -10.50 -0.41 0.46
C TYR A 324 -9.42 0.57 0.95
N ARG A 325 -8.16 0.16 0.81
CA ARG A 325 -6.96 0.90 1.26
C ARG A 325 -6.70 2.27 0.62
N TRP A 326 -7.43 2.59 -0.46
CA TRP A 326 -7.31 3.83 -1.23
C TRP A 326 -8.55 4.73 -1.08
N ASP A 327 -9.63 4.22 -0.48
CA ASP A 327 -10.81 5.01 -0.14
C ASP A 327 -10.59 5.56 1.27
N VAL A 328 -9.76 6.59 1.33
CA VAL A 328 -9.35 7.29 2.56
C VAL A 328 -9.90 8.70 2.50
N GLU A 329 -10.58 9.11 3.56
CA GLU A 329 -11.16 10.44 3.71
C GLU A 329 -10.58 11.11 4.96
N ASP A 330 -10.24 12.39 4.84
CA ASP A 330 -9.79 13.21 5.96
C ASP A 330 -10.99 13.72 6.78
N LYS A 331 -11.83 12.79 7.22
CA LYS A 331 -13.09 13.07 7.93
C LYS A 331 -12.89 13.81 9.25
N TYR A 332 -11.72 13.64 9.87
CA TYR A 332 -11.34 14.24 11.15
C TYR A 332 -10.29 15.35 10.98
N ALA A 333 -10.22 15.95 9.78
CA ALA A 333 -9.31 17.05 9.49
C ALA A 333 -9.40 18.15 10.55
N GLY A 334 -8.25 18.56 11.10
CA GLY A 334 -8.16 19.62 12.09
C GLY A 334 -8.74 19.29 13.48
N TRP A 335 -9.16 18.04 13.74
CA TRP A 335 -9.63 17.66 15.08
C TRP A 335 -8.48 17.65 16.08
N ILE A 336 -7.32 17.13 15.66
CA ILE A 336 -6.13 17.00 16.52
C ILE A 336 -5.39 18.34 16.72
N ASP A 337 -5.70 19.37 15.95
CA ASP A 337 -5.01 20.67 16.01
C ASP A 337 -5.36 21.47 17.27
N GLY A 338 -6.54 21.20 17.86
CA GLY A 338 -7.06 21.84 19.06
C GLY A 338 -6.47 21.33 20.38
N THR A 339 -7.27 21.36 21.45
CA THR A 339 -6.97 20.71 22.74
C THR A 339 -7.66 19.35 22.90
N LEU A 340 -7.27 18.58 23.92
CA LEU A 340 -7.91 17.30 24.23
C LEU A 340 -9.39 17.49 24.64
N GLU A 341 -9.71 18.60 25.30
CA GLU A 341 -11.10 18.94 25.64
C GLU A 341 -11.95 19.21 24.39
N GLU A 342 -11.43 20.00 23.45
CA GLU A 342 -12.10 20.29 22.18
C GLU A 342 -12.31 19.01 21.35
N TRP A 343 -11.32 18.10 21.37
CA TRP A 343 -11.43 16.78 20.78
C TRP A 343 -12.58 15.97 21.38
N ASN A 344 -12.65 15.88 22.71
CA ASN A 344 -13.71 15.17 23.42
C ASN A 344 -15.09 15.78 23.13
N MET A 345 -15.19 17.11 23.04
CA MET A 345 -16.41 17.80 22.63
C MET A 345 -16.85 17.43 21.21
N LYS A 346 -15.91 17.40 20.25
CA LYS A 346 -16.19 16.99 18.86
C LYS A 346 -16.65 15.53 18.78
N ILE A 347 -16.05 14.63 19.55
CA ILE A 347 -16.49 13.23 19.66
C ILE A 347 -17.92 13.14 20.22
N ALA A 348 -18.21 13.88 21.31
CA ALA A 348 -19.52 13.88 21.93
C ALA A 348 -20.61 14.40 20.98
N ALA A 349 -20.36 15.53 20.31
CA ALA A 349 -21.27 16.10 19.31
C ALA A 349 -21.52 15.11 18.15
N LYS A 350 -20.47 14.44 17.67
CA LYS A 350 -20.62 13.46 16.57
C LYS A 350 -21.36 12.20 17.01
N ARG A 351 -21.21 11.78 18.27
CA ARG A 351 -21.98 10.66 18.85
C ARG A 351 -23.47 10.99 18.89
N GLU A 352 -23.82 12.20 19.30
CA GLU A 352 -25.21 12.69 19.32
C GLU A 352 -25.80 12.82 17.91
N GLU A 353 -25.02 13.23 16.91
CA GLU A 353 -25.47 13.25 15.51
C GLU A 353 -25.80 11.83 14.98
N LEU A 354 -24.97 10.84 15.30
CA LEU A 354 -25.15 9.46 14.80
C LEU A 354 -26.27 8.71 15.50
N PHE A 355 -26.47 8.98 16.78
CA PHE A 355 -27.48 8.39 17.64
C PHE A 355 -28.08 9.49 18.50
N PRO A 356 -28.99 10.31 17.94
CA PRO A 356 -29.68 11.32 18.73
C PRO A 356 -30.36 10.60 19.89
N LYS A 357 -30.26 11.17 21.09
CA LYS A 357 -30.99 10.65 22.22
C LYS A 357 -32.47 10.60 21.83
N PRO A 358 -33.20 9.53 22.19
CA PRO A 358 -34.64 9.55 22.02
C PRO A 358 -35.15 10.79 22.75
N VAL A 359 -35.81 11.70 22.02
CA VAL A 359 -36.42 12.89 22.61
C VAL A 359 -37.29 12.40 23.76
N ALA A 360 -37.04 12.92 24.96
CA ALA A 360 -37.82 12.49 26.11
C ALA A 360 -39.29 12.83 25.81
N LEU A 361 -40.21 11.91 26.12
CA LEU A 361 -41.64 12.17 25.88
C LEU A 361 -42.09 13.45 26.60
N GLU A 362 -41.42 13.78 27.70
CA GLU A 362 -41.57 15.01 28.48
C GLU A 362 -41.16 16.27 27.70
N GLU A 363 -40.03 16.25 26.97
CA GLU A 363 -39.60 17.38 26.11
C GLU A 363 -40.55 17.57 24.92
N VAL A 364 -41.08 16.49 24.35
CA VAL A 364 -42.10 16.57 23.28
C VAL A 364 -43.42 17.11 23.83
N LEU A 365 -43.79 16.74 25.06
CA LEU A 365 -45.03 17.22 25.69
C LEU A 365 -44.92 18.69 26.10
N GLU A 366 -43.76 19.14 26.60
CA GLU A 366 -43.51 20.56 26.87
C GLU A 366 -43.54 21.40 25.58
N GLU A 367 -42.92 20.94 24.49
CA GLU A 367 -43.03 21.63 23.20
C GLU A 367 -44.46 21.65 22.65
N VAL A 368 -45.26 20.61 22.89
CA VAL A 368 -46.67 20.58 22.47
C VAL A 368 -47.54 21.48 23.35
N GLU A 369 -47.32 21.52 24.67
CA GLU A 369 -47.99 22.45 25.57
C GLU A 369 -47.66 23.91 25.24
N GLU A 370 -46.40 24.25 24.92
CA GLU A 370 -46.03 25.60 24.46
C GLU A 370 -46.70 25.97 23.12
N ILE A 371 -46.88 25.00 22.21
CA ILE A 371 -47.60 25.22 20.96
C ILE A 371 -49.10 25.38 21.20
N GLU A 372 -49.71 24.61 22.11
CA GLU A 372 -51.12 24.75 22.48
C GLU A 372 -51.38 26.09 23.16
N GLU A 373 -50.53 26.55 24.07
CA GLU A 373 -50.63 27.89 24.68
C GLU A 373 -50.49 29.00 23.64
N PHE A 374 -49.61 28.83 22.65
CA PHE A 374 -49.45 29.80 21.56
C PHE A 374 -50.69 29.84 20.63
N VAL A 375 -51.30 28.68 20.34
CA VAL A 375 -52.52 28.60 19.53
C VAL A 375 -53.72 29.17 20.29
N GLU A 376 -53.88 28.88 21.57
CA GLU A 376 -54.93 29.50 22.40
C GLU A 376 -54.76 31.02 22.53
N ALA A 377 -53.53 31.52 22.61
CA ALA A 377 -53.24 32.95 22.60
C ALA A 377 -53.60 33.63 21.26
N GLN A 378 -53.41 32.95 20.12
CA GLN A 378 -53.85 33.48 18.82
C GLN A 378 -55.37 33.42 18.64
N GLU A 379 -56.05 32.39 19.13
CA GLU A 379 -57.51 32.31 19.07
C GLU A 379 -58.19 33.36 19.97
N THR A 380 -57.54 33.77 21.08
CA THR A 380 -58.01 34.85 21.95
C THR A 380 -57.78 36.26 21.36
N GLU A 381 -56.69 36.50 20.63
CA GLU A 381 -56.50 37.74 19.88
C GLU A 381 -57.46 37.87 18.68
N GLU A 382 -57.74 36.79 17.93
CA GLU A 382 -58.71 36.84 16.81
C GLU A 382 -60.17 36.99 17.30
N THR A 383 -60.50 36.55 18.52
CA THR A 383 -61.83 36.77 19.12
C THR A 383 -62.02 38.16 19.71
N GLU A 384 -60.96 38.81 20.21
CA GLU A 384 -61.04 40.22 20.65
C GLU A 384 -61.15 41.21 19.46
N GLU A 385 -60.47 40.96 18.32
CA GLU A 385 -60.64 41.82 17.12
C GLU A 385 -62.01 41.61 16.42
N THR A 386 -62.66 40.45 16.59
CA THR A 386 -64.00 40.20 16.03
C THR A 386 -65.14 40.65 16.95
N GLU A 387 -64.95 40.79 18.26
CA GLU A 387 -65.95 41.42 19.13
C GLU A 387 -65.95 42.95 19.01
N GLU A 388 -64.81 43.61 18.78
CA GLU A 388 -64.76 45.07 18.60
C GLU A 388 -65.35 45.53 17.24
N THR A 389 -65.39 44.67 16.22
CA THR A 389 -65.99 44.98 14.91
C THR A 389 -67.48 44.63 14.79
N VAL A 390 -68.05 43.83 15.70
CA VAL A 390 -69.48 43.48 15.68
C VAL A 390 -70.33 44.51 16.43
N ASP A 391 -69.79 45.16 17.46
CA ASP A 391 -70.49 46.26 18.16
C ASP A 391 -70.58 47.53 17.29
N ASP A 392 -69.60 47.80 16.43
CA ASP A 392 -69.64 48.94 15.48
C ASP A 392 -70.59 48.72 14.28
N ILE A 393 -71.01 47.49 13.99
CA ILE A 393 -71.96 47.18 12.89
C ILE A 393 -73.41 47.14 13.38
N LEU A 394 -73.65 46.97 14.70
CA LEU A 394 -74.98 46.90 15.28
C LEU A 394 -75.58 48.27 15.68
N GLU A 395 -74.77 49.33 15.78
CA GLU A 395 -75.31 50.70 15.96
C GLU A 395 -75.78 51.38 14.65
N ASP A 396 -75.32 50.92 13.47
CA ASP A 396 -75.62 51.58 12.18
C ASP A 396 -76.75 50.93 11.36
N THR A 397 -77.44 49.91 11.91
CA THR A 397 -78.52 49.18 11.21
C THR A 397 -79.94 49.44 11.71
N VAL A 398 -80.15 50.34 12.69
CA VAL A 398 -81.51 50.63 13.22
C VAL A 398 -82.23 51.78 12.50
N ASP A 399 -81.58 52.60 11.66
CA ASP A 399 -82.22 53.84 11.17
C ASP A 399 -82.41 53.99 9.65
N SER A 400 -82.46 52.90 8.88
CA SER A 400 -82.69 53.02 7.42
C SER A 400 -83.34 51.80 6.78
N ARG A 401 -84.68 51.70 6.86
CA ARG A 401 -85.57 51.24 5.77
C ARG A 401 -87.05 51.30 6.17
N TRP A 402 -87.56 52.53 6.20
CA TRP A 402 -88.94 52.83 5.84
C TRP A 402 -88.92 53.50 4.45
N TRP A 403 -89.96 53.23 3.65
CA TRP A 403 -90.21 53.72 2.26
C TRP A 403 -89.35 53.00 1.20
N GLU A 404 -89.81 52.46 0.08
CA GLU A 404 -91.02 52.51 -0.77
C GLU A 404 -90.77 51.44 -1.86
N SER A 405 -91.68 50.94 -2.69
CA SER A 405 -93.11 51.08 -2.95
C SER A 405 -93.45 50.01 -4.00
N CYS A 406 -94.74 49.69 -4.10
CA CYS A 406 -95.36 49.15 -5.31
C CYS A 406 -95.06 49.97 -6.58
N ASP A 407 -95.25 49.28 -7.72
CA ASP A 407 -95.18 49.67 -9.14
C ASP A 407 -93.82 49.65 -9.85
#